data_AF-A0A7S3F9R5-F1
#
_entry.id   AF-A0A7S3F9R5-F1
#
_cell.length_a   1.000
_cell.length_b   1.000
_cell.length_c   1.000
_cell.angle_alpha   90.00
_cell.angle_beta   90.00
_cell.angle_gamma   90.00
#
_symmetry.space_group_name_H-M   'P 1'
#
loop_
_entity.id
_entity.type
_entity.pdbx_description
1 polymer ?
#
loop_
_entity_poly.entity_id
_entity_poly.type
_entity_poly.pdbx_seq_one_letter_code
_entity_poly.pdbx_strand_id
1 'polypeptide(L)'
;AEHNEGMLSTLEEIALHQLDIDRIEVLNNCRCLQIVYLQSNLIRKLENLHRLKKLDYLNVALNNISKIENLEGCESLRKLDLTVNFVDLDELHSVGSLKNNTMLRELYLTGNPCASHWESGYRDYVVATLPQLEHLDGVQITKSERIRALQRLPELERELAALASTARARREELQRRRAAKKEAIENGEIEDDDCDEWCPEVRVKDARELREIEENKEAARKKAQKNDLFTDQTPRERRFFKDDGTPVQMNTAKWPFAVDEDGEKVTVDVALPKFLDSAQIDADVQPTYVRISAKKNVLQLVLPAEVLATASSAQRSSTTGHLVLTCPKVCPIVVSKAPAPKKKATPALKTASAPSGSLLGPGEGGKGEHLKGAVDIRGIVPGNPNAADGMAKGPTSLGGDWSDEEDVPPLI
;
A
#
# COMPACT_ATOMS: atom_id res chain seq x y z
N ALA A 1 9.00 19.34 10.75
CA ALA A 1 8.68 19.90 12.09
C ALA A 1 7.56 19.15 12.81
N GLU A 2 6.91 18.14 12.19
CA GLU A 2 5.82 17.39 12.82
C GLU A 2 6.25 16.65 14.10
N HIS A 3 7.53 16.31 14.24
CA HIS A 3 8.07 15.58 15.39
C HIS A 3 8.74 16.46 16.47
N ASN A 4 8.79 17.79 16.32
CA ASN A 4 9.50 18.69 17.25
C ASN A 4 8.62 19.84 17.75
N GLU A 5 7.31 19.64 17.81
CA GLU A 5 6.31 20.61 18.32
C GLU A 5 6.38 22.02 17.66
N GLY A 6 6.96 22.11 16.44
CA GLY A 6 7.19 23.40 15.78
C GLY A 6 8.37 24.22 16.32
N MET A 7 9.13 23.72 17.30
CA MET A 7 10.33 24.39 17.80
C MET A 7 11.53 24.19 16.86
N LEU A 8 11.82 25.21 16.05
CA LEU A 8 12.93 25.19 15.10
C LEU A 8 14.31 25.34 15.76
N SER A 9 14.36 25.82 17.01
CA SER A 9 15.60 26.13 17.73
C SER A 9 16.35 24.89 18.24
N THR A 10 15.64 23.80 18.53
CA THR A 10 16.20 22.54 19.04
C THR A 10 16.45 21.51 17.95
N LEU A 11 16.12 21.82 16.70
CA LEU A 11 16.21 20.87 15.60
C LEU A 11 17.67 20.52 15.30
N GLU A 12 18.00 19.23 15.32
CA GLU A 12 19.34 18.71 15.02
C GLU A 12 19.44 18.18 13.59
N GLU A 13 18.38 17.60 13.07
CA GLU A 13 18.35 17.02 11.74
C GLU A 13 17.14 17.52 10.95
N ILE A 14 17.36 17.83 9.67
CA ILE A 14 16.29 18.21 8.76
C ILE A 14 16.44 17.50 7.42
N ALA A 15 15.34 16.89 6.97
CA ALA A 15 15.24 16.26 5.66
C ALA A 15 14.18 17.00 4.82
N LEU A 16 14.65 17.67 3.77
CA LEU A 16 13.87 18.46 2.84
C LEU A 16 14.22 18.02 1.41
N HIS A 17 13.92 16.77 1.08
CA HIS A 17 14.19 16.21 -0.24
C HIS A 17 12.98 16.33 -1.17
N GLN A 18 13.19 16.64 -2.46
CA GLN A 18 12.13 16.65 -3.48
C GLN A 18 10.97 17.60 -3.13
N LEU A 19 11.29 18.82 -2.68
CA LEU A 19 10.31 19.84 -2.29
C LEU A 19 10.32 21.05 -3.22
N ASP A 20 11.04 20.96 -4.34
CA ASP A 20 11.22 22.04 -5.33
C ASP A 20 11.69 23.37 -4.71
N ILE A 21 12.47 23.30 -3.63
CA ILE A 21 12.94 24.50 -2.91
C ILE A 21 13.92 25.26 -3.80
N ASP A 22 13.65 26.55 -4.03
CA ASP A 22 14.48 27.41 -4.87
C ASP A 22 15.47 28.28 -4.06
N ARG A 23 15.13 28.58 -2.79
CA ARG A 23 15.94 29.41 -1.87
C ARG A 23 15.95 28.89 -0.44
N ILE A 24 17.07 29.12 0.23
CA ILE A 24 17.26 28.77 1.65
C ILE A 24 16.99 30.03 2.49
N GLU A 25 15.80 30.15 3.08
CA GLU A 25 15.44 31.35 3.88
C GLU A 25 15.42 31.07 5.39
N VAL A 26 14.77 29.98 5.81
CA VAL A 26 14.38 29.78 7.21
C VAL A 26 15.48 29.12 8.07
N LEU A 27 16.49 28.49 7.45
CA LEU A 27 17.53 27.73 8.16
C LEU A 27 18.38 28.59 9.11
N ASN A 28 18.42 29.91 8.91
CA ASN A 28 19.21 30.82 9.73
C ASN A 28 18.81 30.83 11.22
N ASN A 29 17.59 30.40 11.54
CA ASN A 29 17.07 30.37 12.91
C ASN A 29 17.38 29.06 13.67
N CYS A 30 17.82 28.03 12.97
CA CYS A 30 17.99 26.68 13.50
C CYS A 30 19.45 26.42 13.95
N ARG A 31 19.89 27.06 15.03
CA ARG A 31 21.31 27.06 15.47
C ARG A 31 21.85 25.70 15.90
N CYS A 32 20.99 24.74 16.21
CA CYS A 32 21.37 23.41 16.67
C CYS A 32 21.45 22.36 15.57
N LEU A 33 21.21 22.73 14.30
CA LEU A 33 21.28 21.79 13.18
C LEU A 33 22.69 21.22 13.03
N GLN A 34 22.72 19.89 12.93
CA GLN A 34 23.89 19.06 12.67
C GLN A 34 23.81 18.45 11.27
N ILE A 35 22.63 18.00 10.82
CA ILE A 35 22.48 17.34 9.53
C ILE A 35 21.37 18.02 8.71
N VAL A 36 21.69 18.37 7.47
CA VAL A 36 20.76 19.00 6.53
C VAL A 36 20.77 18.25 5.20
N TYR A 37 19.63 17.64 4.87
CA TYR A 37 19.39 17.06 3.54
C TYR A 37 18.50 17.99 2.71
N LEU A 38 19.08 18.53 1.64
CA LEU A 38 18.43 19.38 0.64
C LEU A 38 18.58 18.77 -0.76
N GLN A 39 18.75 17.46 -0.84
CA GLN A 39 18.92 16.74 -2.09
C GLN A 39 17.70 16.86 -3.02
N SER A 40 17.94 16.92 -4.33
CA SER A 40 16.89 17.03 -5.36
C SER A 40 15.95 18.21 -5.12
N ASN A 41 16.51 19.42 -5.07
CA ASN A 41 15.76 20.67 -5.05
C ASN A 41 16.26 21.60 -6.18
N LEU A 42 15.78 22.84 -6.21
CA LEU A 42 16.06 23.82 -7.25
C LEU A 42 16.94 24.97 -6.73
N ILE A 43 17.71 24.73 -5.67
CA ILE A 43 18.48 25.75 -4.96
C ILE A 43 19.59 26.27 -5.87
N ARG A 44 19.58 27.58 -6.13
CA ARG A 44 20.57 28.22 -7.02
C ARG A 44 21.82 28.72 -6.30
N LYS A 45 21.66 29.11 -5.03
CA LYS A 45 22.71 29.74 -4.23
C LYS A 45 22.67 29.22 -2.80
N LEU A 46 23.86 29.04 -2.23
CA LEU A 46 24.02 28.78 -0.81
C LEU A 46 23.94 30.11 -0.07
N GLU A 47 22.85 30.34 0.64
CA GLU A 47 22.62 31.54 1.44
C GLU A 47 22.04 31.16 2.81
N ASN A 48 22.17 32.06 3.79
CA ASN A 48 21.59 31.90 5.13
C ASN A 48 22.09 30.68 5.96
N LEU A 49 23.26 30.13 5.63
CA LEU A 49 23.90 29.02 6.37
C LEU A 49 24.93 29.47 7.42
N HIS A 50 25.35 30.74 7.38
CA HIS A 50 26.42 31.30 8.20
C HIS A 50 26.25 31.18 9.73
N ARG A 51 25.02 31.01 10.25
CA ARG A 51 24.76 30.85 11.70
C ARG A 51 24.79 29.39 12.17
N LEU A 52 24.90 28.43 11.25
CA LEU A 52 24.84 27.00 11.54
C LEU A 52 26.21 26.48 12.00
N LYS A 53 26.64 26.89 13.20
CA LYS A 53 27.96 26.52 13.75
C LYS A 53 28.12 25.04 14.05
N LYS A 54 27.02 24.35 14.36
CA LYS A 54 26.99 22.91 14.67
C LYS A 54 26.76 22.00 13.46
N LEU A 55 26.59 22.59 12.27
CA LEU A 55 26.34 21.83 11.05
C LEU A 55 27.55 20.94 10.78
N ASP A 56 27.28 19.65 10.71
CA ASP A 56 28.25 18.59 10.47
C ASP A 56 28.19 18.09 9.03
N TYR A 57 26.98 17.81 8.56
CA TYR A 57 26.73 17.27 7.23
C TYR A 57 25.72 18.11 6.47
N LEU A 58 26.13 18.59 5.29
CA LEU A 58 25.28 19.29 4.35
C LEU A 58 25.21 18.51 3.03
N ASN A 59 24.03 17.99 2.72
CA ASN A 59 23.76 17.37 1.43
C ASN A 59 22.92 18.30 0.56
N VAL A 60 23.52 18.83 -0.49
CA VAL A 60 22.89 19.68 -1.51
C VAL A 60 23.07 19.05 -2.91
N ALA A 61 23.12 17.73 -2.99
CA ALA A 61 23.20 17.00 -4.25
C ALA A 61 21.97 17.28 -5.14
N LEU A 62 22.14 17.19 -6.46
CA LEU A 62 21.07 17.39 -7.46
C LEU A 62 20.37 18.75 -7.29
N ASN A 63 21.15 19.82 -7.16
CA ASN A 63 20.66 21.20 -7.08
C ASN A 63 21.23 22.06 -8.22
N ASN A 64 20.83 23.32 -8.25
CA ASN A 64 21.21 24.30 -9.26
C ASN A 64 22.36 25.21 -8.80
N ILE A 65 23.22 24.73 -7.89
CA ILE A 65 24.28 25.55 -7.29
C ILE A 65 25.39 25.77 -8.33
N SER A 66 25.67 27.04 -8.63
CA SER A 66 26.76 27.41 -9.56
C SER A 66 28.03 27.88 -8.86
N LYS A 67 27.94 28.25 -7.58
CA LYS A 67 29.02 28.87 -6.81
C LYS A 67 28.97 28.43 -5.35
N ILE A 68 30.13 28.14 -4.78
CA ILE A 68 30.28 27.77 -3.38
C ILE A 68 30.55 29.05 -2.58
N GLU A 69 29.58 29.52 -1.80
CA GLU A 69 29.73 30.72 -0.98
C GLU A 69 28.93 30.61 0.32
N ASN A 70 29.16 31.52 1.27
CA ASN A 70 28.42 31.64 2.54
C ASN A 70 28.51 30.43 3.49
N LEU A 71 29.52 29.56 3.32
CA LEU A 71 29.79 28.42 4.21
C LEU A 71 30.86 28.70 5.27
N GLU A 72 31.50 29.87 5.25
CA GLU A 72 32.60 30.23 6.14
C GLU A 72 32.23 30.20 7.63
N GLY A 73 30.95 30.43 7.96
CA GLY A 73 30.44 30.39 9.34
C GLY A 73 30.15 28.98 9.88
N CYS A 74 30.18 27.95 9.03
CA CYS A 74 29.93 26.56 9.41
C CYS A 74 31.19 25.87 9.94
N GLU A 75 31.65 26.29 11.12
CA GLU A 75 32.92 25.84 11.72
C GLU A 75 33.02 24.31 11.91
N SER A 76 31.89 23.64 12.19
CA SER A 76 31.86 22.19 12.46
C SER A 76 31.61 21.32 11.22
N LEU A 77 31.50 21.90 10.02
CA LEU A 77 31.13 21.16 8.81
C LEU A 77 32.20 20.13 8.46
N ARG A 78 31.88 18.83 8.53
CA ARG A 78 32.78 17.73 8.18
C ARG A 78 32.55 17.19 6.79
N LYS A 79 31.30 17.14 6.33
CA LYS A 79 30.91 16.54 5.04
C LYS A 79 30.04 17.50 4.23
N LEU A 80 30.45 17.76 2.99
CA LEU A 80 29.71 18.57 2.02
C LEU A 80 29.50 17.78 0.73
N ASP A 81 28.24 17.58 0.37
CA ASP A 81 27.85 16.92 -0.88
C ASP A 81 27.23 17.91 -1.87
N LEU A 82 27.97 18.20 -2.94
CA LEU A 82 27.60 19.04 -4.08
C LEU A 82 27.49 18.21 -5.37
N THR A 83 27.24 16.90 -5.26
CA THR A 83 27.10 16.00 -6.41
C THR A 83 26.03 16.50 -7.39
N VAL A 84 26.35 16.50 -8.68
CA VAL A 84 25.43 16.82 -9.79
C VAL A 84 24.82 18.23 -9.65
N ASN A 85 25.70 19.23 -9.46
CA ASN A 85 25.39 20.67 -9.47
C ASN A 85 26.01 21.36 -10.72
N PHE A 86 26.03 22.69 -10.76
CA PHE A 86 26.45 23.50 -11.91
C PHE A 86 27.70 24.33 -11.62
N VAL A 87 28.59 23.84 -10.76
CA VAL A 87 29.86 24.50 -10.48
C VAL A 87 30.78 24.33 -11.70
N ASP A 88 31.03 25.43 -12.41
CA ASP A 88 31.90 25.46 -13.60
C ASP A 88 33.30 26.01 -13.25
N LEU A 89 34.23 25.94 -14.20
CA LEU A 89 35.62 26.37 -14.01
C LEU A 89 35.77 27.84 -13.64
N ASP A 90 34.85 28.70 -14.11
CA ASP A 90 34.82 30.13 -13.75
C ASP A 90 34.67 30.33 -12.23
N GLU A 91 33.88 29.48 -11.59
CA GLU A 91 33.56 29.55 -10.16
C GLU A 91 34.35 28.55 -9.32
N LEU A 92 35.25 27.76 -9.89
CA LEU A 92 36.03 26.77 -9.13
C LEU A 92 36.91 27.42 -8.05
N HIS A 93 37.35 28.67 -8.27
CA HIS A 93 38.05 29.47 -7.26
C HIS A 93 37.24 29.65 -5.97
N SER A 94 35.91 29.53 -6.04
CA SER A 94 35.02 29.62 -4.88
C SER A 94 35.25 28.52 -3.84
N VAL A 95 35.85 27.39 -4.24
CA VAL A 95 36.34 26.35 -3.31
C VAL A 95 37.28 26.92 -2.25
N GLY A 96 38.01 28.01 -2.55
CA GLY A 96 38.85 28.71 -1.59
C GLY A 96 38.11 29.21 -0.34
N SER A 97 36.81 29.50 -0.41
CA SER A 97 36.03 29.90 0.77
C SER A 97 35.92 28.77 1.80
N LEU A 98 35.97 27.51 1.34
CA LEU A 98 35.92 26.33 2.20
C LEU A 98 37.20 26.14 3.03
N LYS A 99 38.27 26.88 2.72
CA LYS A 99 39.52 26.84 3.51
C LYS A 99 39.30 27.24 4.98
N ASN A 100 38.31 28.08 5.25
CA ASN A 100 37.93 28.51 6.60
C ASN A 100 37.26 27.38 7.41
N ASN A 101 36.67 26.38 6.74
CA ASN A 101 36.06 25.22 7.38
C ASN A 101 37.14 24.21 7.79
N THR A 102 37.74 24.44 8.97
CA THR A 102 38.85 23.61 9.49
C THR A 102 38.48 22.14 9.73
N MET A 103 37.21 21.85 9.95
CA MET A 103 36.70 20.49 10.21
C MET A 103 36.29 19.73 8.95
N LEU A 104 36.34 20.36 7.77
CA LEU A 104 35.89 19.75 6.52
C LEU A 104 36.83 18.60 6.11
N ARG A 105 36.29 17.38 6.07
CA ARG A 105 37.03 16.14 5.73
C ARG A 105 36.59 15.52 4.43
N GLU A 106 35.30 15.61 4.08
CA GLU A 106 34.74 15.00 2.88
C GLU A 106 34.06 16.04 2.00
N LEU A 107 34.40 16.03 0.71
CA LEU A 107 33.80 16.89 -0.32
C LEU A 107 33.45 16.04 -1.55
N TYR A 108 32.21 16.18 -2.02
CA TYR A 108 31.75 15.55 -3.25
C TYR A 108 31.35 16.62 -4.25
N LEU A 109 31.98 16.58 -5.42
CA LEU A 109 31.79 17.50 -6.54
C LEU A 109 31.63 16.71 -7.86
N THR A 110 31.39 15.40 -7.79
CA THR A 110 31.10 14.54 -8.94
C THR A 110 29.90 15.06 -9.74
N GLY A 111 29.96 14.95 -11.07
CA GLY A 111 28.88 15.40 -11.94
C GLY A 111 28.73 16.92 -12.07
N ASN A 112 29.72 17.71 -11.62
CA ASN A 112 29.77 19.14 -11.91
C ASN A 112 30.53 19.43 -13.23
N PRO A 113 30.18 20.51 -13.96
CA PRO A 113 30.91 20.93 -15.16
C PRO A 113 32.41 21.10 -14.95
N CYS A 114 32.85 21.57 -13.77
CA CYS A 114 34.27 21.71 -13.45
C CYS A 114 35.05 20.39 -13.55
N ALA A 115 34.47 19.28 -13.11
CA ALA A 115 35.10 17.96 -13.17
C ALA A 115 35.15 17.42 -14.61
N SER A 116 34.13 17.73 -15.41
CA SER A 116 34.04 17.28 -16.81
C SER A 116 34.94 18.10 -17.75
N HIS A 117 35.05 19.40 -17.53
CA HIS A 117 35.84 20.31 -18.37
C HIS A 117 37.33 20.29 -18.05
N TRP A 118 37.73 19.90 -16.84
CA TRP A 118 39.14 19.90 -16.40
C TRP A 118 39.54 18.66 -15.61
N GLU A 119 39.31 17.48 -16.18
CA GLU A 119 39.55 16.19 -15.51
C GLU A 119 41.02 16.00 -15.05
N SER A 120 41.99 16.53 -15.80
CA SER A 120 43.42 16.33 -15.51
C SER A 120 43.98 17.17 -14.36
N GLY A 121 43.33 18.29 -13.99
CA GLY A 121 43.90 19.26 -13.04
C GLY A 121 42.94 19.70 -11.93
N TYR A 122 41.64 19.47 -12.10
CA TYR A 122 40.62 19.81 -11.10
C TYR A 122 40.91 19.17 -9.74
N ARG A 123 41.24 17.87 -9.72
CA ARG A 123 41.49 17.13 -8.47
C ARG A 123 42.71 17.71 -7.73
N ASP A 124 43.82 17.89 -8.44
CA ASP A 124 45.05 18.46 -7.87
C ASP A 124 44.81 19.88 -7.35
N TYR A 125 44.05 20.70 -8.09
CA TYR A 125 43.70 22.06 -7.67
C TYR A 125 42.91 22.09 -6.36
N VAL A 126 41.87 21.27 -6.23
CA VAL A 126 41.05 21.19 -5.00
C VAL A 126 41.89 20.67 -3.84
N VAL A 127 42.69 19.62 -4.05
CA VAL A 127 43.58 19.04 -3.03
C VAL A 127 44.63 20.04 -2.55
N ALA A 128 45.19 20.86 -3.45
CA ALA A 128 46.16 21.88 -3.09
C ALA A 128 45.52 23.08 -2.36
N THR A 129 44.31 23.46 -2.76
CA THR A 129 43.56 24.58 -2.17
C THR A 129 43.03 24.26 -0.77
N LEU A 130 42.60 23.01 -0.55
CA LEU A 130 42.00 22.52 0.70
C LEU A 130 42.88 21.49 1.42
N PRO A 131 43.88 21.91 2.22
CA PRO A 131 44.79 20.98 2.89
C PRO A 131 44.13 20.16 4.00
N GLN A 132 42.97 20.58 4.53
CA GLN A 132 42.24 19.88 5.60
C GLN A 132 41.45 18.66 5.11
N LEU A 133 41.21 18.56 3.80
CA LEU A 133 40.36 17.55 3.18
C LEU A 133 41.01 16.16 3.21
N GLU A 134 40.24 15.13 3.54
CA GLU A 134 40.70 13.73 3.61
C GLU A 134 40.16 12.88 2.47
N HIS A 135 38.93 13.14 2.02
CA HIS A 135 38.29 12.45 0.91
C HIS A 135 37.71 13.46 -0.07
N LEU A 136 37.98 13.23 -1.36
CA LEU A 136 37.43 13.99 -2.47
C LEU A 136 36.78 13.02 -3.44
N ASP A 137 35.49 13.20 -3.72
CA ASP A 137 34.70 12.38 -4.64
C ASP A 137 34.70 10.88 -4.27
N GLY A 138 34.69 10.59 -2.96
CA GLY A 138 34.76 9.24 -2.42
C GLY A 138 36.15 8.60 -2.44
N VAL A 139 37.17 9.29 -2.97
CA VAL A 139 38.56 8.80 -3.03
C VAL A 139 39.40 9.48 -1.96
N GLN A 140 40.08 8.67 -1.13
CA GLN A 140 40.99 9.15 -0.10
C GLN A 140 42.20 9.87 -0.70
N ILE A 141 42.53 11.04 -0.14
CA ILE A 141 43.66 11.86 -0.57
C ILE A 141 44.92 11.36 0.12
N THR A 142 45.93 11.01 -0.69
CA THR A 142 47.22 10.58 -0.15
C THR A 142 48.15 11.76 0.13
N LYS A 143 49.06 11.62 1.11
CA LYS A 143 50.06 12.67 1.40
C LYS A 143 50.94 12.99 0.19
N SER A 144 51.30 11.97 -0.59
CA SER A 144 52.14 12.12 -1.79
C SER A 144 51.43 12.92 -2.88
N GLU A 145 50.14 12.65 -3.11
CA GLU A 145 49.29 13.41 -4.02
C GLU A 145 49.22 14.88 -3.60
N ARG A 146 49.01 15.15 -2.31
CA ARG A 146 48.98 16.52 -1.78
C ARG A 146 50.27 17.29 -2.03
N ILE A 147 51.43 16.65 -1.87
CA ILE A 147 52.72 17.30 -2.11
C ILE A 147 52.88 17.64 -3.60
N ARG A 148 52.52 16.72 -4.50
CA ARG A 148 52.56 16.97 -5.96
C ARG A 148 51.61 18.09 -6.37
N ALA A 149 50.38 18.06 -5.85
CA ALA A 149 49.37 19.06 -6.09
C ALA A 149 49.83 20.46 -5.62
N LEU A 150 50.44 20.55 -4.43
CA LEU A 150 50.96 21.80 -3.90
C LEU A 150 52.14 22.35 -4.71
N GLN A 151 53.03 21.49 -5.22
CA GLN A 151 54.13 21.89 -6.09
C GLN A 151 53.63 22.45 -7.43
N ARG A 152 52.54 21.88 -7.97
CA ARG A 152 51.94 22.28 -9.24
C ARG A 152 50.93 23.42 -9.11
N LEU A 153 50.59 23.84 -7.89
CA LEU A 153 49.54 24.85 -7.64
C LEU A 153 49.67 26.12 -8.50
N PRO A 154 50.86 26.75 -8.67
CA PRO A 154 50.98 27.96 -9.49
C PRO A 154 50.69 27.73 -10.98
N GLU A 155 51.04 26.55 -11.49
CA GLU A 155 50.74 26.17 -12.88
C GLU A 155 49.25 25.90 -13.06
N LEU A 156 48.64 25.19 -12.10
CA LEU A 156 47.21 24.89 -12.07
C LEU A 156 46.36 26.16 -11.98
N GLU A 157 46.76 27.15 -11.17
CA GLU A 157 46.08 28.45 -11.10
C GLU A 157 46.10 29.18 -12.45
N ARG A 158 47.22 29.11 -13.17
CA ARG A 158 47.35 29.73 -14.49
C ARG A 158 46.53 29.00 -15.55
N GLU A 159 46.54 27.67 -15.54
CA GLU A 159 45.69 26.83 -16.40
C GLU A 159 44.21 27.10 -16.11
N LEU A 160 43.81 27.12 -14.84
CA LEU A 160 42.46 27.41 -14.42
C LEU A 160 42.04 28.83 -14.83
N ALA A 161 42.89 29.83 -14.68
CA ALA A 161 42.57 31.20 -15.11
C ALA A 161 42.31 31.28 -16.63
N ALA A 162 43.12 30.57 -17.43
CA ALA A 162 42.92 30.48 -18.88
C ALA A 162 41.60 29.77 -19.22
N LEU A 163 41.34 28.61 -18.61
CA LEU A 163 40.11 27.83 -18.82
C LEU A 163 38.86 28.52 -18.27
N ALA A 164 38.98 29.26 -17.17
CA ALA A 164 37.91 30.06 -16.60
C ALA A 164 37.51 31.18 -17.56
N SER A 165 38.49 31.83 -18.23
CA SER A 165 38.19 32.86 -19.22
C SER A 165 37.44 32.32 -20.44
N THR A 166 37.80 31.12 -20.91
CA THR A 166 37.10 30.47 -22.04
C THR A 166 35.74 29.93 -21.63
N ALA A 167 35.62 29.36 -20.42
CA ALA A 167 34.35 28.91 -19.85
C ALA A 167 33.38 30.09 -19.66
N ARG A 168 33.87 31.24 -19.16
CA ARG A 168 33.07 32.46 -19.03
C ARG A 168 32.57 32.95 -20.39
N ALA A 169 33.45 33.02 -21.40
CA ALA A 169 33.05 33.41 -22.75
C ALA A 169 32.00 32.46 -23.35
N ARG A 170 32.17 31.13 -23.17
CA ARG A 170 31.19 30.12 -23.60
C ARG A 170 29.86 30.29 -22.88
N ARG A 171 29.88 30.54 -21.57
CA ARG A 171 28.67 30.77 -20.75
C ARG A 171 27.93 32.02 -21.19
N GLU A 172 28.63 33.12 -21.44
CA GLU A 172 28.04 34.38 -21.91
C GLU A 172 27.45 34.22 -23.32
N GLU A 173 28.14 33.53 -24.22
CA GLU A 173 27.63 33.21 -25.56
C GLU A 173 26.35 32.38 -25.48
N LEU A 174 26.38 31.32 -24.66
CA LEU A 174 25.22 30.46 -24.45
C LEU A 174 24.04 31.23 -23.85
N GLN A 175 24.28 32.10 -22.87
CA GLN A 175 23.27 32.97 -22.29
C GLN A 175 22.68 33.94 -23.33
N ARG A 176 23.51 34.50 -24.22
CA ARG A 176 23.04 35.38 -25.30
C ARG A 176 22.19 34.61 -26.31
N ARG A 177 22.64 33.42 -26.74
CA ARG A 177 21.89 32.54 -27.64
C ARG A 177 20.54 32.16 -27.03
N ARG A 178 20.51 31.84 -25.74
CA ARG A 178 19.28 31.52 -25.00
C ARG A 178 18.35 32.70 -24.84
N ALA A 179 18.88 33.88 -24.50
CA ALA A 179 18.09 35.10 -24.41
C ALA A 179 17.43 35.43 -25.76
N ALA A 180 18.19 35.32 -26.86
CA ALA A 180 17.67 35.49 -28.22
C ALA A 180 16.64 34.41 -28.59
N LYS A 181 16.89 33.13 -28.28
CA LYS A 181 15.91 32.04 -28.51
C LYS A 181 14.62 32.30 -27.72
N LYS A 182 14.73 32.72 -26.46
CA LYS A 182 13.58 33.06 -25.61
C LYS A 182 12.77 34.24 -26.17
N GLU A 183 13.45 35.27 -26.66
CA GLU A 183 12.81 36.43 -27.32
C GLU A 183 12.11 36.02 -28.61
N ALA A 184 12.73 35.15 -29.43
CA ALA A 184 12.12 34.62 -30.65
C ALA A 184 10.89 33.73 -30.37
N ILE A 185 10.93 32.92 -29.30
CA ILE A 185 9.76 32.13 -28.84
C ILE A 185 8.65 33.05 -28.37
N GLU A 186 8.96 34.09 -27.58
CA GLU A 186 7.98 35.07 -27.11
C GLU A 186 7.33 35.85 -28.27
N ASN A 187 8.10 36.14 -29.32
CA ASN A 187 7.61 36.75 -30.55
C ASN A 187 6.87 35.77 -31.48
N GLY A 188 6.80 34.47 -31.14
CA GLY A 188 6.12 33.44 -31.92
C GLY A 188 6.84 33.05 -33.22
N GLU A 189 8.13 33.36 -33.35
CA GLU A 189 8.93 33.07 -34.55
C GLU A 189 9.45 31.63 -34.59
N ILE A 190 9.59 31.00 -33.42
CA ILE A 190 10.17 29.67 -33.25
C ILE A 190 9.30 28.88 -32.26
N GLU A 191 8.93 27.65 -32.62
CA GLU A 191 8.28 26.71 -31.71
C GLU A 191 9.29 26.18 -30.69
N ASP A 192 8.86 25.95 -29.43
CA ASP A 192 9.72 25.50 -28.32
C ASP A 192 10.05 24.00 -28.47
N ASP A 193 10.63 23.64 -29.62
CA ASP A 193 11.08 22.28 -29.95
C ASP A 193 12.59 22.19 -29.72
N ASP A 194 12.99 21.10 -29.08
CA ASP A 194 14.33 20.71 -28.62
C ASP A 194 14.88 21.37 -27.33
N CYS A 195 15.02 20.48 -26.33
CA CYS A 195 15.71 20.67 -25.05
C CYS A 195 17.20 21.01 -25.24
N ASP A 196 17.54 22.28 -25.04
CA ASP A 196 18.91 22.76 -24.96
C ASP A 196 19.59 22.31 -23.65
N GLU A 197 20.78 21.70 -23.76
CA GLU A 197 21.89 21.65 -22.77
C GLU A 197 21.51 21.63 -21.27
N TRP A 198 21.83 20.51 -20.60
CA TRP A 198 21.75 20.31 -19.14
C TRP A 198 22.16 21.57 -18.36
N CYS A 199 21.17 22.29 -17.83
CA CYS A 199 21.34 23.60 -17.19
C CYS A 199 20.31 23.82 -16.08
N PRO A 200 20.52 24.81 -15.20
CA PRO A 200 19.60 25.09 -14.09
C PRO A 200 18.16 25.39 -14.53
N GLU A 201 17.98 26.06 -15.67
CA GLU A 201 16.66 26.49 -16.17
C GLU A 201 15.84 25.30 -16.67
N VAL A 202 16.46 24.38 -17.40
CA VAL A 202 15.83 23.12 -17.84
C VAL A 202 15.40 22.32 -16.63
N ARG A 203 16.23 22.19 -15.60
CA ARG A 203 15.81 21.48 -14.39
C ARG A 203 14.59 22.10 -13.71
N VAL A 204 14.48 23.43 -13.70
CA VAL A 204 13.29 24.12 -13.15
C VAL A 204 12.06 23.87 -14.03
N LYS A 205 12.22 23.85 -15.36
CA LYS A 205 11.15 23.52 -16.32
C LYS A 205 10.68 22.08 -16.10
N ASP A 206 11.61 21.12 -16.09
CA ASP A 206 11.32 19.69 -15.85
C ASP A 206 10.61 19.47 -14.51
N ALA A 207 11.06 20.13 -13.44
CA ALA A 207 10.42 20.03 -12.12
C ALA A 207 8.98 20.57 -12.15
N ARG A 208 8.72 21.67 -12.88
CA ARG A 208 7.37 22.21 -13.06
C ARG A 208 6.47 21.24 -13.83
N GLU A 209 6.97 20.70 -14.93
CA GLU A 209 6.23 19.74 -15.75
C GLU A 209 5.89 18.47 -14.95
N LEU A 210 6.85 17.95 -14.19
CA LEU A 210 6.62 16.82 -13.29
C LEU A 210 5.55 17.11 -12.22
N ARG A 211 5.55 18.32 -11.65
CA ARG A 211 4.53 18.74 -10.69
C ARG A 211 3.15 18.81 -11.32
N GLU A 212 3.02 19.36 -12.52
CA GLU A 212 1.74 19.40 -13.24
C GLU A 212 1.23 17.99 -13.56
N ILE A 213 2.13 17.08 -13.95
CA ILE A 213 1.81 15.67 -14.15
C ILE A 213 1.30 15.03 -12.84
N GLU A 214 1.96 15.29 -11.71
CA GLU A 214 1.57 14.74 -10.41
C GLU A 214 0.23 15.29 -9.94
N GLU A 215 0.00 16.60 -10.07
CA GLU A 215 -1.28 17.25 -9.76
C GLU A 215 -2.42 16.69 -10.64
N ASN A 216 -2.16 16.48 -11.94
CA ASN A 216 -3.11 15.86 -12.87
C ASN A 216 -3.40 14.40 -12.49
N LYS A 217 -2.38 13.61 -12.13
CA LYS A 217 -2.55 12.23 -11.63
C LYS A 217 -3.36 12.20 -10.33
N GLU A 218 -3.10 13.10 -9.40
CA GLU A 218 -3.82 13.18 -8.14
C GLU A 218 -5.27 13.62 -8.36
N ALA A 219 -5.52 14.58 -9.25
CA ALA A 219 -6.86 14.99 -9.66
C ALA A 219 -7.61 13.84 -10.34
N ALA A 220 -6.96 13.08 -11.22
CA ALA A 220 -7.52 11.89 -11.84
C ALA A 220 -7.86 10.82 -10.80
N ARG A 221 -6.98 10.58 -9.82
CA ARG A 221 -7.21 9.65 -8.71
C ARG A 221 -8.38 10.09 -7.82
N LYS A 222 -8.48 11.38 -7.49
CA LYS A 222 -9.63 11.97 -6.75
C LYS A 222 -10.93 11.84 -7.54
N LYS A 223 -10.89 12.03 -8.87
CA LYS A 223 -12.06 11.86 -9.75
C LYS A 223 -12.50 10.40 -9.84
N ALA A 224 -11.56 9.46 -9.92
CA ALA A 224 -11.84 8.03 -9.87
C ALA A 224 -12.46 7.63 -8.51
N GLN A 225 -11.87 8.08 -7.40
CA GLN A 225 -12.39 7.81 -6.06
C GLN A 225 -13.80 8.42 -5.83
N LYS A 226 -14.09 9.58 -6.43
CA LYS A 226 -15.42 10.20 -6.37
C LYS A 226 -16.47 9.42 -7.19
N ASN A 227 -16.08 8.80 -8.29
CA ASN A 227 -16.96 7.96 -9.10
C ASN A 227 -17.33 6.62 -8.42
N ASP A 228 -16.51 6.14 -7.48
CA ASP A 228 -16.76 4.89 -6.76
C ASP A 228 -17.68 5.05 -5.53
N LEU A 229 -17.90 6.27 -5.01
CA LEU A 229 -18.77 6.49 -3.85
C LEU A 229 -20.26 6.73 -4.17
N PHE A 230 -20.62 6.97 -5.44
CA PHE A 230 -22.00 7.21 -5.87
C PHE A 230 -22.25 6.77 -7.33
N THR A 231 -21.87 5.55 -7.70
CA THR A 231 -22.63 4.88 -8.75
C THR A 231 -23.96 4.45 -8.14
N ASP A 232 -24.94 5.35 -8.22
CA ASP A 232 -26.35 5.08 -7.96
C ASP A 232 -26.82 4.11 -9.06
N GLN A 233 -26.40 2.84 -8.94
CA GLN A 233 -26.89 1.77 -9.78
C GLN A 233 -28.37 1.64 -9.45
N THR A 234 -29.22 2.10 -10.36
CA THR A 234 -30.67 1.88 -10.31
C THR A 234 -30.91 0.40 -9.93
N PRO A 235 -31.65 0.12 -8.84
CA PRO A 235 -31.80 -1.24 -8.35
C PRO A 235 -32.33 -2.12 -9.47
N ARG A 236 -31.52 -3.10 -9.92
CA ARG A 236 -31.92 -4.06 -10.96
C ARG A 236 -33.26 -4.67 -10.57
N GLU A 237 -34.28 -4.45 -11.39
CA GLU A 237 -35.59 -5.08 -11.22
C GLU A 237 -35.42 -6.59 -11.20
N ARG A 238 -35.92 -7.24 -10.14
CA ARG A 238 -35.72 -8.67 -9.92
C ARG A 238 -36.69 -9.45 -10.79
N ARG A 239 -36.17 -10.28 -11.69
CA ARG A 239 -36.98 -11.16 -12.54
C ARG A 239 -37.49 -12.37 -11.73
N PHE A 240 -38.80 -12.50 -11.58
CA PHE A 240 -39.47 -13.62 -10.88
C PHE A 240 -39.74 -14.84 -11.78
N PHE A 241 -39.68 -14.64 -13.10
CA PHE A 241 -39.89 -15.64 -14.12
C PHE A 241 -38.70 -15.67 -15.06
N LYS A 242 -38.38 -16.85 -15.59
CA LYS A 242 -37.47 -16.99 -16.73
C LYS A 242 -38.18 -16.51 -18.00
N ASP A 243 -37.41 -16.26 -19.06
CA ASP A 243 -37.95 -15.83 -20.36
C ASP A 243 -38.87 -16.91 -20.99
N ASP A 244 -38.87 -18.13 -20.45
CA ASP A 244 -39.74 -19.27 -20.83
C ASP A 244 -41.06 -19.36 -20.04
N GLY A 245 -41.33 -18.45 -19.09
CA GLY A 245 -42.53 -18.46 -18.25
C GLY A 245 -42.48 -19.38 -17.03
N THR A 246 -41.38 -20.13 -16.84
CA THR A 246 -41.19 -21.00 -15.67
C THR A 246 -40.90 -20.16 -14.42
N PRO A 247 -41.59 -20.41 -13.29
CA PRO A 247 -41.31 -19.73 -12.02
C PRO A 247 -39.91 -20.11 -11.52
N VAL A 248 -39.12 -19.11 -11.11
CA VAL A 248 -37.80 -19.34 -10.50
C VAL A 248 -37.98 -19.59 -9.00
N GLN A 249 -37.34 -20.62 -8.48
CA GLN A 249 -37.26 -20.82 -7.03
C GLN A 249 -36.34 -19.75 -6.42
N MET A 250 -36.88 -18.95 -5.51
CA MET A 250 -36.20 -17.80 -4.92
C MET A 250 -36.44 -17.78 -3.42
N ASN A 251 -35.38 -17.70 -2.61
CA ASN A 251 -35.49 -17.51 -1.16
C ASN A 251 -34.57 -16.37 -0.72
N THR A 252 -35.06 -15.13 -0.80
CA THR A 252 -34.21 -13.95 -0.53
C THR A 252 -33.81 -13.81 0.93
N ALA A 253 -34.58 -14.40 1.85
CA ALA A 253 -34.36 -14.29 3.29
C ALA A 253 -33.73 -15.54 3.91
N LYS A 254 -33.45 -16.57 3.10
CA LYS A 254 -32.99 -17.89 3.56
C LYS A 254 -33.87 -18.46 4.67
N TRP A 255 -35.19 -18.27 4.57
CA TRP A 255 -36.11 -18.87 5.54
C TRP A 255 -36.03 -20.40 5.43
N PRO A 256 -35.90 -21.12 6.56
CA PRO A 256 -36.02 -22.57 6.55
C PRO A 256 -37.42 -22.93 6.06
N PHE A 257 -37.49 -23.85 5.10
CA PHE A 257 -38.76 -24.38 4.61
C PHE A 257 -38.69 -25.90 4.50
N ALA A 258 -39.83 -26.55 4.71
CA ALA A 258 -40.05 -27.96 4.46
C ALA A 258 -41.27 -28.10 3.55
N VAL A 259 -41.17 -28.94 2.52
CA VAL A 259 -42.29 -29.28 1.63
C VAL A 259 -42.54 -30.76 1.80
N ASP A 260 -43.67 -31.09 2.41
CA ASP A 260 -44.14 -32.45 2.59
C ASP A 260 -45.27 -32.75 1.62
N GLU A 261 -45.22 -33.92 1.00
CA GLU A 261 -46.19 -34.37 0.01
C GLU A 261 -46.96 -35.58 0.54
N ASP A 262 -48.22 -35.37 0.91
CA ASP A 262 -49.16 -36.45 1.15
C ASP A 262 -49.86 -36.83 -0.18
N GLY A 263 -50.42 -38.03 -0.27
CA GLY A 263 -51.15 -38.48 -1.47
C GLY A 263 -52.33 -37.59 -1.88
N GLU A 264 -52.85 -36.78 -0.96
CA GLU A 264 -54.04 -35.94 -1.13
C GLU A 264 -53.75 -34.43 -1.03
N LYS A 265 -52.66 -34.03 -0.37
CA LYS A 265 -52.33 -32.62 -0.08
C LYS A 265 -50.82 -32.38 -0.09
N VAL A 266 -50.40 -31.19 -0.48
CA VAL A 266 -49.04 -30.68 -0.35
C VAL A 266 -49.03 -29.70 0.82
N THR A 267 -48.14 -29.93 1.79
CA THR A 267 -47.95 -29.04 2.94
C THR A 267 -46.60 -28.35 2.87
N VAL A 268 -46.59 -27.03 2.89
CA VAL A 268 -45.37 -26.21 2.90
C VAL A 268 -45.26 -25.54 4.26
N ASP A 269 -44.29 -25.95 5.08
CA ASP A 269 -43.94 -25.28 6.34
C ASP A 269 -42.78 -24.32 6.10
N VAL A 270 -42.97 -23.05 6.49
CA VAL A 270 -41.94 -22.01 6.39
C VAL A 270 -41.75 -21.37 7.76
N ALA A 271 -40.52 -21.44 8.27
CA ALA A 271 -40.15 -20.82 9.53
C ALA A 271 -39.92 -19.31 9.33
N LEU A 272 -40.97 -18.51 9.55
CA LEU A 272 -40.91 -17.06 9.51
C LEU A 272 -40.48 -16.49 10.88
N PRO A 273 -39.87 -15.28 10.93
CA PRO A 273 -39.50 -14.66 12.19
C PRO A 273 -40.71 -14.46 13.13
N LYS A 274 -40.52 -14.78 14.43
CA LYS A 274 -41.59 -14.72 15.44
C LYS A 274 -42.20 -13.33 15.60
N PHE A 275 -41.38 -12.29 15.47
CA PHE A 275 -41.74 -10.88 15.61
C PHE A 275 -42.37 -10.25 14.35
N LEU A 276 -42.60 -11.04 13.30
CA LEU A 276 -43.30 -10.55 12.10
C LEU A 276 -44.81 -10.57 12.35
N ASP A 277 -45.50 -9.49 12.02
CA ASP A 277 -46.95 -9.42 12.14
C ASP A 277 -47.63 -10.20 11.01
N SER A 278 -48.74 -10.88 11.30
CA SER A 278 -49.51 -11.65 10.32
C SER A 278 -50.08 -10.76 9.21
N ALA A 279 -50.32 -9.47 9.48
CA ALA A 279 -50.74 -8.49 8.47
C ALA A 279 -49.64 -8.12 7.46
N GLN A 280 -48.36 -8.43 7.77
CA GLN A 280 -47.21 -8.13 6.92
C GLN A 280 -46.72 -9.34 6.11
N ILE A 281 -47.51 -10.42 6.10
CA ILE A 281 -47.25 -11.65 5.37
C ILE A 281 -48.36 -11.81 4.34
N ASP A 282 -47.97 -11.85 3.08
CA ASP A 282 -48.89 -12.15 1.97
C ASP A 282 -48.48 -13.48 1.35
N ALA A 283 -49.42 -14.43 1.29
CA ALA A 283 -49.21 -15.78 0.79
C ALA A 283 -50.10 -16.00 -0.43
N ASP A 284 -49.49 -15.93 -1.61
CA ASP A 284 -50.11 -16.14 -2.90
C ASP A 284 -49.85 -17.59 -3.35
N VAL A 285 -50.93 -18.36 -3.49
CA VAL A 285 -50.88 -19.77 -3.88
C VAL A 285 -51.39 -19.87 -5.31
N GLN A 286 -50.51 -20.26 -6.22
CA GLN A 286 -50.83 -20.57 -7.61
C GLN A 286 -50.75 -22.08 -7.83
N PRO A 287 -51.38 -22.62 -8.90
CA PRO A 287 -51.36 -24.06 -9.17
C PRO A 287 -49.96 -24.65 -9.28
N THR A 288 -48.98 -23.86 -9.77
CA THR A 288 -47.61 -24.32 -10.07
C THR A 288 -46.55 -23.77 -9.10
N TYR A 289 -46.86 -22.75 -8.30
CA TYR A 289 -45.91 -22.17 -7.36
C TYR A 289 -46.61 -21.49 -6.17
N VAL A 290 -45.88 -21.36 -5.08
CA VAL A 290 -46.28 -20.60 -3.90
C VAL A 290 -45.34 -19.42 -3.74
N ARG A 291 -45.89 -18.23 -3.51
CA ARG A 291 -45.14 -17.02 -3.22
C ARG A 291 -45.56 -16.46 -1.87
N ILE A 292 -44.60 -16.42 -0.95
CA ILE A 292 -44.74 -15.78 0.36
C ILE A 292 -43.92 -14.51 0.33
N SER A 293 -44.58 -13.36 0.48
CA SER A 293 -43.91 -12.07 0.58
C SER A 293 -44.03 -11.51 2.00
N ALA A 294 -42.91 -11.06 2.54
CA ALA A 294 -42.87 -10.32 3.81
C ALA A 294 -41.86 -9.18 3.74
N LYS A 295 -42.36 -7.94 3.87
CA LYS A 295 -41.57 -6.70 3.75
C LYS A 295 -40.76 -6.65 2.45
N LYS A 296 -39.42 -6.74 2.54
CA LYS A 296 -38.48 -6.70 1.41
C LYS A 296 -38.06 -8.09 0.92
N ASN A 297 -38.59 -9.13 1.55
CA ASN A 297 -38.20 -10.51 1.30
C ASN A 297 -39.32 -11.27 0.59
N VAL A 298 -38.94 -12.07 -0.38
CA VAL A 298 -39.84 -12.92 -1.14
C VAL A 298 -39.28 -14.34 -1.14
N LEU A 299 -40.15 -15.29 -0.81
CA LEU A 299 -39.94 -16.71 -0.96
C LEU A 299 -40.88 -17.21 -2.05
N GLN A 300 -40.34 -17.62 -3.18
CA GLN A 300 -41.07 -18.28 -4.26
C GLN A 300 -40.60 -19.73 -4.36
N LEU A 301 -41.51 -20.67 -4.16
CA LEU A 301 -41.26 -22.11 -4.24
C LEU A 301 -42.09 -22.69 -5.38
N VAL A 302 -41.45 -23.46 -6.25
CA VAL A 302 -42.15 -24.24 -7.28
C VAL A 302 -42.73 -25.48 -6.61
N LEU A 303 -44.01 -25.74 -6.83
CA LEU A 303 -44.67 -26.90 -6.24
C LEU A 303 -44.38 -28.15 -7.08
N PRO A 304 -44.18 -29.32 -6.44
CA PRO A 304 -43.92 -30.58 -7.16
C PRO A 304 -45.15 -31.15 -7.87
N ALA A 305 -46.35 -30.72 -7.49
CA ALA A 305 -47.63 -31.14 -8.07
C ALA A 305 -48.60 -29.97 -8.17
N GLU A 306 -49.53 -30.04 -9.13
CA GLU A 306 -50.57 -29.02 -9.29
C GLU A 306 -51.55 -29.03 -8.12
N VAL A 307 -51.76 -27.87 -7.52
CA VAL A 307 -52.65 -27.68 -6.36
C VAL A 307 -53.89 -26.86 -6.70
N LEU A 308 -55.00 -27.15 -6.01
CA LEU A 308 -56.22 -26.36 -6.08
C LEU A 308 -56.10 -25.13 -5.18
N ALA A 309 -55.68 -24.00 -5.77
CA ALA A 309 -55.48 -22.73 -5.07
C ALA A 309 -56.71 -22.30 -4.23
N THR A 310 -57.93 -22.55 -4.72
CA THR A 310 -59.19 -22.15 -4.06
C THR A 310 -59.46 -22.87 -2.74
N ALA A 311 -58.88 -24.06 -2.55
CA ALA A 311 -59.07 -24.88 -1.35
C ALA A 311 -57.83 -24.89 -0.43
N SER A 312 -56.82 -24.07 -0.75
CA SER A 312 -55.61 -23.95 0.04
C SER A 312 -55.85 -23.11 1.30
N SER A 313 -55.26 -23.53 2.42
CA SER A 313 -55.36 -22.83 3.70
C SER A 313 -53.97 -22.48 4.23
N ALA A 314 -53.80 -21.25 4.72
CA ALA A 314 -52.60 -20.77 5.38
C ALA A 314 -52.84 -20.62 6.88
N GLN A 315 -52.01 -21.24 7.71
CA GLN A 315 -52.08 -21.11 9.16
C GLN A 315 -50.73 -20.73 9.73
N ARG A 316 -50.70 -19.68 10.56
CA ARG A 316 -49.48 -19.23 11.23
C ARG A 316 -49.58 -19.46 12.73
N SER A 317 -48.52 -20.03 13.30
CA SER A 317 -48.34 -20.11 14.74
C SER A 317 -47.75 -18.81 15.30
N SER A 318 -48.49 -18.14 16.19
CA SER A 318 -48.03 -16.91 16.87
C SER A 318 -46.86 -17.18 17.83
N THR A 319 -46.77 -18.39 18.38
CA THR A 319 -45.76 -18.75 19.39
C THR A 319 -44.46 -19.24 18.76
N THR A 320 -44.55 -20.00 17.66
CA THR A 320 -43.38 -20.59 17.00
C THR A 320 -42.92 -19.80 15.77
N GLY A 321 -43.80 -19.00 15.15
CA GLY A 321 -43.50 -18.22 13.95
C GLY A 321 -43.64 -19.02 12.64
N HIS A 322 -43.92 -20.31 12.72
CA HIS A 322 -44.10 -21.19 11.55
C HIS A 322 -45.38 -20.86 10.79
N LEU A 323 -45.26 -20.76 9.47
CA LEU A 323 -46.37 -20.61 8.53
C LEU A 323 -46.52 -21.93 7.77
N VAL A 324 -47.65 -22.61 7.99
CA VAL A 324 -48.00 -23.86 7.33
C VAL A 324 -49.06 -23.57 6.28
N LEU A 325 -48.72 -23.83 5.01
CA LEU A 325 -49.64 -23.78 3.88
C LEU A 325 -50.07 -25.21 3.54
N THR A 326 -51.37 -25.47 3.59
CA THR A 326 -51.96 -26.75 3.19
C THR A 326 -52.68 -26.58 1.88
N CYS A 327 -52.18 -27.20 0.82
CA CYS A 327 -52.70 -27.06 -0.54
C CYS A 327 -53.16 -28.44 -1.06
N PRO A 328 -54.46 -28.67 -1.31
CA PRO A 328 -54.94 -29.94 -1.84
C PRO A 328 -54.54 -30.12 -3.32
N LYS A 329 -54.23 -31.36 -3.75
CA LYS A 329 -53.82 -31.65 -5.13
C LYS A 329 -55.03 -31.68 -6.09
N VAL A 330 -54.81 -31.31 -7.35
CA VAL A 330 -55.85 -31.34 -8.40
C VAL A 330 -56.27 -32.77 -8.76
N CYS A 331 -55.35 -33.72 -8.75
CA CYS A 331 -55.59 -35.14 -9.00
C CYS A 331 -55.08 -35.99 -7.82
N PRO A 332 -55.92 -36.33 -6.82
CA PRO A 332 -55.51 -37.22 -5.75
C PRO A 332 -55.31 -38.64 -6.32
N ILE A 333 -54.09 -39.19 -6.19
CA ILE A 333 -53.86 -40.60 -6.45
C ILE A 333 -54.47 -41.37 -5.27
N VAL A 334 -55.66 -41.93 -5.48
CA VAL A 334 -56.37 -42.73 -4.47
C VAL A 334 -55.63 -44.04 -4.26
N VAL A 335 -54.70 -44.08 -3.31
CA VAL A 335 -54.21 -45.34 -2.73
C VAL A 335 -55.18 -45.74 -1.63
N SER A 336 -56.00 -46.76 -1.89
CA SER A 336 -56.97 -47.30 -0.92
C SER A 336 -56.28 -47.70 0.39
N LYS A 337 -56.71 -47.09 1.49
CA LYS A 337 -56.19 -47.31 2.85
C LYS A 337 -56.69 -48.67 3.37
N ALA A 338 -55.78 -49.59 3.70
CA ALA A 338 -56.11 -50.86 4.36
C ALA A 338 -56.62 -50.62 5.81
N PRO A 339 -57.50 -51.47 6.37
CA PRO A 339 -58.14 -51.22 7.66
C PRO A 339 -57.16 -51.41 8.82
N ALA A 340 -57.15 -50.46 9.77
CA ALA A 340 -56.38 -50.58 11.01
C ALA A 340 -56.96 -51.69 11.93
N PRO A 341 -56.10 -52.48 12.62
CA PRO A 341 -56.59 -53.50 13.54
C PRO A 341 -57.18 -52.89 14.82
N LYS A 342 -58.35 -53.40 15.21
CA LYS A 342 -59.12 -53.01 16.40
C LYS A 342 -58.38 -53.37 17.69
N LYS A 343 -58.27 -52.40 18.62
CA LYS A 343 -57.85 -52.62 20.02
C LYS A 343 -58.83 -53.55 20.74
N LYS A 344 -58.32 -54.56 21.46
CA LYS A 344 -59.06 -55.31 22.50
C LYS A 344 -58.76 -54.72 23.89
N ALA A 345 -59.79 -54.46 24.68
CA ALA A 345 -59.75 -54.30 26.14
C ALA A 345 -60.17 -55.67 26.75
N THR A 346 -59.71 -56.17 27.91
CA THR A 346 -59.71 -55.75 29.34
C THR A 346 -58.95 -56.85 30.16
N PRO A 347 -58.90 -56.98 31.52
CA PRO A 347 -59.19 -56.09 32.69
C PRO A 347 -58.08 -56.07 33.81
N ALA A 348 -58.38 -55.37 34.92
CA ALA A 348 -57.62 -55.13 36.18
C ALA A 348 -57.43 -56.39 37.10
N LEU A 349 -56.75 -56.45 38.28
CA LEU A 349 -56.43 -55.53 39.40
C LEU A 349 -55.55 -56.29 40.47
N LYS A 350 -54.94 -55.55 41.43
CA LYS A 350 -54.50 -55.89 42.84
C LYS A 350 -53.04 -56.32 43.09
N THR A 351 -52.32 -55.98 44.18
CA THR A 351 -52.43 -55.10 45.38
C THR A 351 -51.09 -55.14 46.17
N ALA A 352 -50.79 -54.06 46.93
CA ALA A 352 -50.01 -53.97 48.20
C ALA A 352 -48.50 -54.34 48.18
N SER A 353 -47.58 -53.74 48.95
CA SER A 353 -47.62 -52.95 50.21
C SER A 353 -46.31 -52.15 50.40
N ALA A 354 -46.41 -50.98 51.05
CA ALA A 354 -45.31 -50.15 51.61
C ALA A 354 -44.67 -50.83 52.87
N PRO A 355 -43.70 -50.27 53.64
CA PRO A 355 -43.62 -48.87 54.10
C PRO A 355 -42.19 -48.25 54.21
N SER A 356 -42.05 -46.92 54.01
CA SER A 356 -41.76 -45.84 54.99
C SER A 356 -40.35 -45.79 55.62
N GLY A 357 -39.69 -44.63 55.50
CA GLY A 357 -38.52 -44.24 56.30
C GLY A 357 -37.97 -42.86 55.92
N SER A 358 -38.54 -41.81 56.53
CA SER A 358 -38.03 -40.43 56.55
C SER A 358 -36.76 -40.29 57.41
N LEU A 359 -35.84 -39.36 57.10
CA LEU A 359 -35.25 -38.40 58.06
C LEU A 359 -34.25 -37.39 57.42
N LEU A 360 -34.14 -36.26 58.11
CA LEU A 360 -33.49 -34.96 57.85
C LEU A 360 -31.93 -34.99 57.75
N GLY A 361 -31.33 -33.91 57.19
CA GLY A 361 -29.85 -33.65 57.09
C GLY A 361 -29.18 -33.20 58.41
N PRO A 362 -28.10 -32.36 58.47
CA PRO A 362 -27.24 -31.74 57.44
C PRO A 362 -25.70 -31.90 57.71
N GLY A 363 -24.82 -31.33 56.85
CA GLY A 363 -23.42 -30.99 57.23
C GLY A 363 -22.37 -30.89 56.11
N GLU A 364 -21.88 -29.65 55.89
CA GLU A 364 -20.51 -29.20 55.48
C GLU A 364 -19.80 -29.87 54.27
N GLY A 365 -19.08 -29.21 53.35
CA GLY A 365 -18.52 -27.86 53.22
C GLY A 365 -17.24 -27.94 52.34
N GLY A 366 -16.98 -26.93 51.49
CA GLY A 366 -15.69 -26.70 50.77
C GLY A 366 -15.64 -27.27 49.34
N LYS A 367 -15.73 -26.51 48.22
CA LYS A 367 -14.96 -25.36 47.68
C LYS A 367 -13.44 -25.60 47.51
N GLY A 368 -12.99 -25.52 46.25
CA GLY A 368 -11.86 -24.68 45.87
C GLY A 368 -10.64 -25.41 45.28
N GLU A 369 -10.59 -25.52 43.95
CA GLU A 369 -9.38 -25.81 43.17
C GLU A 369 -8.55 -24.53 42.96
N HIS A 370 -7.22 -24.61 43.11
CA HIS A 370 -6.22 -24.01 42.20
C HIS A 370 -4.75 -24.31 42.58
N LEU A 371 -4.02 -24.87 41.58
CA LEU A 371 -2.65 -24.56 41.11
C LEU A 371 -1.36 -25.23 41.66
N LYS A 372 -0.44 -25.36 40.68
CA LYS A 372 1.02 -25.68 40.67
C LYS A 372 1.34 -27.19 40.64
N GLY A 373 2.16 -27.75 39.76
CA GLY A 373 3.13 -27.24 38.78
C GLY A 373 4.41 -28.07 38.92
N ALA A 374 4.84 -28.81 37.89
CA ALA A 374 6.17 -29.43 37.81
C ALA A 374 6.52 -29.81 36.36
N VAL A 375 7.79 -29.62 36.01
CA VAL A 375 8.39 -29.74 34.67
C VAL A 375 9.25 -31.01 34.56
N ASP A 376 9.18 -31.62 33.38
CA ASP A 376 10.09 -32.48 32.58
C ASP A 376 11.42 -33.03 33.15
N ILE A 377 11.70 -34.32 32.89
CA ILE A 377 12.80 -34.90 32.05
C ILE A 377 13.10 -36.36 32.43
N ARG A 378 13.19 -37.26 31.43
CA ARG A 378 14.21 -38.33 31.24
C ARG A 378 13.72 -39.39 30.26
N GLY A 379 14.44 -39.54 29.15
CA GLY A 379 14.24 -40.63 28.18
C GLY A 379 14.70 -41.99 28.71
N ILE A 380 14.32 -43.03 27.96
CA ILE A 380 15.14 -44.19 27.56
C ILE A 380 14.24 -45.16 26.75
N VAL A 381 14.73 -45.52 25.56
CA VAL A 381 14.25 -46.53 24.59
C VAL A 381 14.54 -47.94 25.14
N PRO A 382 13.70 -48.99 24.89
CA PRO A 382 13.97 -49.98 23.82
C PRO A 382 12.67 -50.57 23.21
N GLY A 383 12.63 -51.28 22.08
CA GLY A 383 13.64 -51.87 21.22
C GLY A 383 12.93 -52.65 20.08
N ASN A 384 13.67 -52.89 19.00
CA ASN A 384 13.29 -53.71 17.84
C ASN A 384 13.75 -55.17 18.05
N PRO A 385 13.20 -56.15 17.30
CA PRO A 385 14.12 -57.01 16.53
C PRO A 385 13.60 -57.54 15.16
N ASN A 386 14.50 -57.55 14.16
CA ASN A 386 14.83 -58.55 13.11
C ASN A 386 13.75 -59.07 12.10
N ALA A 387 14.01 -59.37 10.80
CA ALA A 387 15.25 -59.55 10.01
C ALA A 387 15.00 -59.63 8.46
N ALA A 388 16.07 -59.32 7.68
CA ALA A 388 16.56 -59.89 6.38
C ALA A 388 15.66 -59.86 5.11
N ASP A 389 16.10 -59.75 3.83
CA ASP A 389 17.40 -59.70 3.11
C ASP A 389 17.17 -59.31 1.61
N GLY A 390 18.20 -58.81 0.88
CA GLY A 390 18.43 -59.18 -0.55
C GLY A 390 18.06 -58.29 -1.77
N MET A 391 18.94 -57.34 -2.14
CA MET A 391 19.58 -57.03 -3.47
C MET A 391 18.87 -56.96 -4.87
N ALA A 392 19.17 -55.83 -5.56
CA ALA A 392 19.69 -55.65 -6.95
C ALA A 392 18.75 -55.29 -8.16
N LYS A 393 18.92 -54.06 -8.72
CA LYS A 393 19.41 -53.70 -10.10
C LYS A 393 19.11 -52.22 -10.47
N GLY A 394 20.11 -51.47 -10.98
CA GLY A 394 19.96 -50.17 -11.70
C GLY A 394 19.88 -50.35 -13.24
N PRO A 395 20.21 -49.37 -14.14
CA PRO A 395 20.80 -48.02 -13.92
C PRO A 395 20.33 -46.85 -14.89
N THR A 396 21.08 -45.72 -14.88
CA THR A 396 21.36 -44.69 -15.95
C THR A 396 20.32 -43.59 -16.30
N SER A 397 20.54 -42.29 -15.98
CA SER A 397 21.35 -41.18 -16.62
C SER A 397 20.66 -40.51 -17.84
N LEU A 398 20.69 -39.21 -18.20
CA LEU A 398 21.32 -37.94 -17.80
C LEU A 398 20.67 -36.82 -18.69
N GLY A 399 20.59 -35.56 -18.21
CA GLY A 399 20.41 -34.30 -18.99
C GLY A 399 18.97 -33.95 -19.41
N GLY A 400 18.48 -32.71 -19.39
CA GLY A 400 19.08 -31.39 -19.20
C GLY A 400 18.76 -30.51 -20.40
N ASP A 401 17.64 -29.76 -20.39
CA ASP A 401 17.49 -28.48 -21.11
C ASP A 401 16.19 -27.77 -20.66
N TRP A 402 16.30 -26.54 -20.17
CA TRP A 402 15.19 -25.62 -19.92
C TRP A 402 15.42 -24.44 -20.87
N SER A 403 14.55 -24.28 -21.86
CA SER A 403 14.52 -23.12 -22.75
C SER A 403 13.21 -22.37 -22.58
N ASP A 404 13.35 -21.07 -22.35
CA ASP A 404 12.33 -20.03 -22.33
C ASP A 404 11.80 -19.70 -23.74
N GLU A 405 10.63 -19.04 -23.75
CA GLU A 405 10.07 -18.09 -24.73
C GLU A 405 8.66 -18.45 -25.23
N GLU A 406 7.68 -17.63 -24.89
CA GLU A 406 6.95 -16.82 -25.89
C GLU A 406 6.08 -15.72 -25.24
N ASP A 407 6.12 -14.56 -25.90
CA ASP A 407 5.55 -13.25 -25.62
C ASP A 407 4.01 -13.16 -25.56
N VAL A 408 3.50 -12.22 -24.74
CA VAL A 408 2.19 -11.56 -25.00
C VAL A 408 2.28 -10.06 -24.65
N PRO A 409 1.95 -9.13 -25.57
CA PRO A 409 1.99 -7.68 -25.36
C PRO A 409 0.71 -7.12 -24.69
N PRO A 410 0.75 -5.91 -24.10
CA PRO A 410 -0.40 -5.31 -23.44
C PRO A 410 -1.34 -4.54 -24.39
N LEU A 411 -2.58 -4.42 -23.91
CA LEU A 411 -3.80 -3.98 -24.58
C LEU A 411 -3.83 -2.49 -24.98
N ILE A 412 -4.53 -2.25 -26.10
CA ILE A 412 -4.86 -0.98 -26.76
C ILE A 412 -5.57 0.00 -25.81
#